data_AF-A0A0P0X6U4-F1
#
_entry.id   AF-A0A0P0X6U4-F1
#
_cell.length_a   1.000
_cell.length_b   1.000
_cell.length_c   1.000
_cell.angle_alpha   90.00
_cell.angle_beta   90.00
_cell.angle_gamma   90.00
#
_symmetry.space_group_name_H-M   'P 1'
#
loop_
_entity.id
_entity.type
_entity.pdbx_description
1 polymer ?
#
loop_
_entity_poly.entity_id
_entity_poly.type
_entity_poly.pdbx_seq_one_letter_code
_entity_poly.pdbx_strand_id
1 'polypeptide(L)'
;MESKKVLVLDSLNTQDPLGESRFTRHDKIKIMVSRCVMECMRLAFPGWNKDILNWDFEAVENIPKQQNGDDCGFHVFNNMVNWDGLHLVNSTSQDPYYLRRQFLIHLLTLRDNEAILPEYVVHRLRHIKDN
;
A
#
# COMPACT_ATOMS: atom_id res chain seq x y z
N MET A 1 -11.86 -22.25 -7.50
CA MET A 1 -10.61 -21.83 -6.83
C MET A 1 -10.56 -20.33 -7.00
N GLU A 2 -10.61 -19.54 -5.91
CA GLU A 2 -10.55 -18.08 -6.02
C GLU A 2 -9.31 -17.67 -6.82
N SER A 3 -9.51 -16.83 -7.85
CA SER A 3 -8.37 -16.30 -8.58
C SER A 3 -7.61 -15.38 -7.63
N LYS A 4 -6.28 -15.53 -7.60
CA LYS A 4 -5.45 -14.68 -6.77
C LYS A 4 -5.34 -13.33 -7.47
N LYS A 5 -5.51 -12.26 -6.71
CA LYS A 5 -5.53 -10.89 -7.24
C LYS A 5 -4.51 -10.01 -6.54
N VAL A 6 -3.97 -9.07 -7.30
CA VAL A 6 -3.28 -7.88 -6.80
C VAL A 6 -4.20 -6.70 -7.02
N LEU A 7 -4.60 -6.05 -5.93
CA LEU A 7 -5.51 -4.91 -5.96
C LEU A 7 -4.73 -3.62 -5.74
N VAL A 8 -5.00 -2.61 -6.56
CA VAL A 8 -4.37 -1.28 -6.44
C VAL A 8 -5.41 -0.23 -6.10
N LEU A 9 -5.20 0.40 -4.95
CA LEU A 9 -5.99 1.52 -4.45
C LEU A 9 -5.16 2.81 -4.64
N ASP A 10 -5.37 3.50 -5.76
CA ASP A 10 -4.67 4.73 -6.11
C ASP A 10 -5.61 5.96 -6.01
N SER A 11 -5.45 6.75 -4.95
CA SER A 11 -6.24 7.97 -4.74
C SER A 11 -5.99 9.04 -5.81
N LEU A 12 -4.89 8.98 -6.55
CA LEU A 12 -4.60 9.87 -7.67
C LEU A 12 -5.16 9.29 -8.96
N ASN A 13 -6.45 9.50 -9.21
CA ASN A 13 -7.12 8.91 -10.37
C ASN A 13 -6.84 9.62 -11.72
N THR A 14 -5.94 10.61 -11.74
CA THR A 14 -5.57 11.42 -12.91
C THR A 14 -4.14 11.15 -13.36
N GLN A 15 -3.66 11.89 -14.36
CA GLN A 15 -2.23 12.02 -14.63
C GLN A 15 -1.49 12.50 -13.38
N ASP A 16 -0.26 12.04 -13.21
CA ASP A 16 0.63 12.54 -12.17
C ASP A 16 1.25 13.90 -12.58
N PRO A 17 2.02 14.56 -11.70
CA PRO A 17 2.69 15.81 -12.04
C PRO A 17 3.67 15.73 -13.21
N LEU A 18 4.09 14.52 -13.62
CA LEU A 18 4.99 14.28 -14.75
C LEU A 18 4.22 13.93 -16.05
N GLY A 19 2.88 13.93 -16.00
CA GLY A 19 2.00 13.61 -17.13
C GLY A 19 1.79 12.11 -17.35
N GLU A 20 2.30 11.24 -16.46
CA GLU A 20 2.13 9.80 -16.59
C GLU A 20 0.71 9.38 -16.24
N SER A 21 0.09 8.59 -17.12
CA SER A 21 -1.26 8.08 -16.92
C SER A 21 -1.32 7.10 -15.74
N ARG A 22 -2.47 7.05 -15.06
CA ARG A 22 -2.71 6.06 -13.98
C ARG A 22 -2.39 4.64 -14.42
N PHE A 23 -2.76 4.25 -15.65
CA PHE A 23 -2.54 2.90 -16.17
C PHE A 23 -1.05 2.57 -16.28
N THR A 24 -0.24 3.49 -16.79
CA THR A 24 1.20 3.29 -16.91
C THR A 24 1.88 3.18 -15.54
N ARG A 25 1.46 3.99 -14.57
CA ARG A 25 1.94 3.88 -13.18
C ARG A 25 1.56 2.52 -12.57
N HIS A 26 0.33 2.07 -12.83
CA HIS A 26 -0.20 0.79 -12.33
C HIS A 26 0.58 -0.41 -12.90
N ASP A 27 0.92 -0.40 -14.19
CA ASP A 27 1.75 -1.44 -14.80
C ASP A 27 3.16 -1.52 -14.19
N LYS A 28 3.79 -0.36 -13.96
CA LYS A 28 5.12 -0.28 -13.32
C LYS A 28 5.07 -0.80 -11.88
N ILE A 29 4.13 -0.32 -11.07
CA ILE A 29 4.05 -0.69 -9.65
C ILE A 29 3.68 -2.17 -9.50
N LYS A 30 2.83 -2.73 -10.38
CA LYS A 30 2.53 -4.16 -10.43
C LYS A 30 3.80 -4.99 -10.49
N ILE A 31 4.68 -4.69 -11.43
CA ILE A 31 5.91 -5.44 -11.66
C ILE A 31 6.85 -5.31 -10.46
N MET A 32 7.04 -4.08 -9.96
CA MET A 32 7.94 -3.80 -8.84
C MET A 32 7.48 -4.48 -7.56
N VAL A 33 6.24 -4.25 -7.14
CA VAL A 33 5.69 -4.81 -5.89
C VAL A 33 5.63 -6.32 -5.96
N SER A 34 5.18 -6.90 -7.07
CA SER A 34 5.13 -8.36 -7.22
C SER A 34 6.50 -8.99 -7.05
N ARG A 35 7.55 -8.41 -7.64
CA ARG A 35 8.93 -8.92 -7.50
C ARG A 35 9.42 -8.84 -6.06
N CYS A 36 9.24 -7.69 -5.41
CA CYS A 36 9.65 -7.50 -4.01
C CYS A 36 8.91 -8.47 -3.08
N VAL A 37 7.58 -8.61 -3.21
CA VAL A 37 6.81 -9.52 -2.38
C VAL A 37 7.22 -10.97 -2.64
N MET A 38 7.41 -11.38 -3.90
CA MET A 38 7.90 -12.72 -4.22
C MET A 38 9.26 -13.02 -3.56
N GLU A 39 10.19 -12.06 -3.60
CA GLU A 39 11.49 -12.20 -2.97
C GLU A 39 11.37 -12.32 -1.45
N CYS A 40 10.61 -11.44 -0.81
CA CYS A 40 10.35 -11.50 0.62
C CYS A 40 9.72 -12.82 1.04
N MET A 41 8.74 -13.33 0.27
CA MET A 41 8.05 -14.58 0.58
C MET A 41 8.95 -15.80 0.41
N ARG A 42 9.82 -15.82 -0.62
CA ARG A 42 10.82 -16.90 -0.79
C ARG A 42 11.83 -16.93 0.36
N LEU A 43 12.24 -15.76 0.84
CA LEU A 43 13.15 -15.64 1.98
C LEU A 43 12.49 -16.08 3.30
N ALA A 44 11.25 -15.65 3.54
CA ALA A 44 10.54 -15.96 4.79
C ALA A 44 10.02 -17.41 4.84
N PHE A 45 9.67 -18.00 3.69
CA PHE A 45 9.03 -19.31 3.61
C PHE A 45 9.73 -20.20 2.58
N PRO A 46 10.70 -21.04 2.99
CA PRO A 46 11.35 -22.01 2.11
C PRO A 46 10.31 -22.90 1.41
N GLY A 47 10.32 -22.91 0.08
CA GLY A 47 9.35 -23.64 -0.75
C GLY A 47 8.20 -22.80 -1.30
N TRP A 48 8.11 -21.51 -0.93
CA TRP A 48 7.15 -20.61 -1.56
C TRP A 48 7.51 -20.37 -3.03
N ASN A 49 6.65 -20.85 -3.94
CA ASN A 49 6.92 -20.89 -5.38
C ASN A 49 5.83 -20.22 -6.23
N LYS A 50 5.01 -19.36 -5.62
CA LYS A 50 3.94 -18.66 -6.35
C LYS A 50 4.56 -17.54 -7.19
N ASP A 51 4.04 -17.38 -8.40
CA ASP A 51 4.38 -16.26 -9.26
C ASP A 51 3.25 -15.22 -9.22
N ILE A 52 3.49 -14.12 -8.52
CA ILE A 52 2.51 -13.03 -8.33
C ILE A 52 2.29 -12.29 -9.65
N LEU A 53 3.25 -12.31 -10.58
CA LEU A 53 3.08 -11.62 -11.88
C LEU A 53 1.96 -12.25 -12.72
N ASN A 54 1.68 -13.54 -12.50
CA ASN A 54 0.60 -14.27 -13.16
C ASN A 54 -0.75 -14.14 -12.43
N TRP A 55 -0.83 -13.38 -11.34
CA TRP A 55 -2.10 -13.10 -10.67
C TRP A 55 -2.86 -12.02 -11.44
N ASP A 56 -4.18 -12.04 -11.30
CA ASP A 56 -5.02 -10.99 -11.87
C ASP A 56 -4.65 -9.66 -11.20
N PHE A 57 -4.75 -8.58 -11.96
CA PHE A 57 -4.48 -7.24 -11.45
C PHE A 57 -5.69 -6.36 -11.69
N GLU A 58 -6.12 -5.66 -10.65
CA GLU A 58 -7.34 -4.85 -10.69
C GLU A 58 -7.10 -3.54 -9.93
N ALA A 59 -7.37 -2.43 -10.62
CA ALA A 59 -7.46 -1.13 -9.96
C ALA A 59 -8.84 -1.00 -9.34
N VAL A 60 -8.90 -0.74 -8.03
CA VAL A 60 -10.17 -0.60 -7.32
C VAL A 60 -10.80 0.73 -7.70
N GLU A 61 -11.96 0.69 -8.34
CA GLU A 61 -12.73 1.87 -8.69
C GLU A 61 -13.56 2.38 -7.49
N ASN A 62 -14.07 3.62 -7.60
CA ASN A 62 -14.93 4.26 -6.60
C ASN A 62 -14.29 4.50 -5.21
N ILE A 63 -12.96 4.54 -5.13
CA ILE A 63 -12.26 5.02 -3.94
C ILE A 63 -12.23 6.56 -3.88
N PRO A 64 -12.09 7.18 -2.69
CA PRO A 64 -11.94 8.62 -2.58
C PRO A 64 -10.72 9.14 -3.34
N LYS A 65 -10.95 10.19 -4.12
CA LYS A 65 -9.90 10.83 -4.92
C LYS A 65 -9.22 11.90 -4.10
N GLN A 66 -7.90 11.92 -4.13
CA GLN A 66 -7.13 13.02 -3.54
C GLN A 66 -7.26 14.26 -4.42
N GLN A 67 -7.42 15.42 -3.79
CA GLN A 67 -7.44 16.73 -4.47
C GLN A 67 -6.08 17.40 -4.43
N ASN A 68 -5.30 17.14 -3.37
CA ASN A 68 -3.94 17.63 -3.20
C ASN A 68 -2.97 16.43 -3.19
N GLY A 69 -1.85 16.56 -3.91
CA GLY A 69 -0.77 15.57 -3.92
C GLY A 69 -0.16 15.35 -2.54
N ASP A 70 -0.16 16.37 -1.68
CA ASP A 70 0.39 16.29 -0.32
C ASP A 70 -0.43 15.38 0.61
N ASP A 71 -1.66 15.03 0.24
CA ASP A 71 -2.54 14.22 1.07
C ASP A 71 -2.46 12.71 0.77
N CYS A 72 -1.64 12.31 -0.21
CA CYS A 72 -1.56 10.91 -0.65
C CYS A 72 -1.27 9.91 0.48
N GLY A 73 -0.38 10.25 1.41
CA GLY A 73 -0.07 9.41 2.58
C GLY A 73 -1.27 9.17 3.49
N PHE A 74 -2.14 10.17 3.68
CA PHE A 74 -3.34 10.03 4.51
C PHE A 74 -4.40 9.18 3.81
N HIS A 75 -4.52 9.28 2.47
CA HIS A 75 -5.38 8.39 1.70
C HIS A 75 -4.91 6.93 1.76
N VAL A 76 -3.60 6.68 1.63
CA VAL A 76 -3.02 5.33 1.77
C VAL A 76 -3.33 4.74 3.13
N PHE A 77 -3.03 5.48 4.21
CA PHE A 77 -3.31 5.03 5.57
C PHE A 77 -4.80 4.72 5.76
N ASN A 78 -5.67 5.63 5.34
CA ASN A 78 -7.09 5.47 5.49
C ASN A 78 -7.64 4.29 4.66
N ASN A 79 -7.10 4.05 3.46
CA ASN A 79 -7.42 2.85 2.69
C ASN A 79 -6.98 1.58 3.42
N MET A 80 -5.76 1.54 3.96
CA MET A 80 -5.26 0.37 4.71
C MET A 80 -6.11 0.03 5.93
N VAL A 81 -6.57 1.03 6.69
CA VAL A 81 -7.41 0.82 7.88
C VAL A 81 -8.81 0.31 7.52
N ASN A 82 -9.34 0.71 6.36
CA ASN A 82 -10.72 0.42 5.97
C ASN A 82 -10.84 -0.65 4.87
N TRP A 83 -9.76 -1.33 4.50
CA TRP A 83 -9.78 -2.35 3.47
C TRP A 83 -9.87 -3.75 4.08
N ASP A 84 -10.94 -4.49 3.78
CA ASP A 84 -11.15 -5.85 4.30
C ASP A 84 -10.53 -6.96 3.43
N GLY A 85 -9.89 -6.59 2.30
CA GLY A 85 -9.39 -7.51 1.29
C GLY A 85 -10.22 -7.53 0.01
N LEU A 86 -11.47 -7.07 0.06
CA LEU A 86 -12.42 -7.06 -1.06
C LEU A 86 -13.02 -5.67 -1.31
N HIS A 87 -13.34 -4.92 -0.25
CA HIS A 87 -14.00 -3.62 -0.33
C HIS A 87 -13.53 -2.66 0.78
N LEU A 88 -13.82 -1.36 0.59
CA LEU A 88 -13.73 -0.37 1.66
C LEU A 88 -14.95 -0.50 2.59
N VAL A 89 -14.73 -0.94 3.83
CA VAL A 89 -15.82 -1.21 4.79
C VAL A 89 -16.51 0.04 5.31
N ASN A 90 -15.82 1.17 5.37
CA ASN A 90 -16.38 2.44 5.82
C ASN A 90 -16.40 3.46 4.68
N SER A 91 -17.40 4.34 4.69
CA SER A 91 -17.38 5.52 3.84
C SER A 91 -16.23 6.42 4.25
N THR A 92 -15.31 6.65 3.33
CA THR A 92 -14.08 7.36 3.58
C THR A 92 -14.22 8.81 3.14
N SER A 93 -13.98 9.75 4.08
CA SER A 93 -14.15 11.18 3.82
C SER A 93 -13.15 11.67 2.77
N GLN A 94 -13.59 12.58 1.91
CA GLN A 94 -12.70 13.35 1.02
C GLN A 94 -12.17 14.62 1.68
N ASP A 95 -12.60 14.96 2.91
CA ASP A 95 -12.06 16.10 3.66
C ASP A 95 -10.62 15.78 4.11
N PRO A 96 -9.60 16.48 3.59
CA PRO A 96 -8.21 16.23 3.96
C PRO A 96 -7.96 16.49 5.44
N TYR A 97 -8.67 17.43 6.07
CA TYR A 97 -8.52 17.68 7.51
C TYR A 97 -9.07 16.52 8.33
N TYR A 98 -10.16 15.89 7.87
CA TYR A 98 -10.67 14.67 8.50
C TYR A 98 -9.65 13.54 8.40
N LEU A 99 -9.08 13.28 7.22
CA LEU A 99 -8.07 12.23 7.04
C LEU A 99 -6.83 12.46 7.92
N ARG A 100 -6.33 13.70 7.97
CA ARG A 100 -5.21 14.08 8.84
C ARG A 100 -5.53 13.89 10.33
N ARG A 101 -6.75 14.24 10.76
CA ARG A 101 -7.20 14.01 12.15
C ARG A 101 -7.26 12.51 12.48
N GLN A 102 -7.77 11.66 11.58
CA GLN A 102 -7.81 10.22 11.81
C GLN A 102 -6.40 9.63 11.95
N PHE A 103 -5.48 10.06 11.09
CA PHE A 103 -4.08 9.67 11.21
C PHE A 103 -3.46 10.11 12.54
N LEU A 104 -3.68 11.37 12.95
CA LEU A 104 -3.20 11.87 14.25
C LEU A 104 -3.79 11.10 15.43
N ILE A 105 -5.11 10.84 15.42
CA ILE A 105 -5.77 10.03 16.45
C ILE A 105 -5.12 8.65 16.53
N HIS A 106 -4.87 8.01 15.38
CA HIS A 106 -4.20 6.71 15.36
C HIS A 106 -2.79 6.76 15.95
N LEU A 107 -2.00 7.80 15.65
CA LEU A 107 -0.68 7.96 16.26
C LEU A 107 -0.77 8.16 17.78
N LEU A 108 -1.73 8.96 18.25
CA LEU A 108 -1.90 9.26 19.67
C LEU A 108 -2.46 8.07 20.47
N THR A 109 -3.07 7.07 19.83
CA THR A 109 -3.52 5.85 20.51
C THR A 109 -2.43 4.79 20.64
N LEU A 110 -1.30 4.93 19.93
CA LEU A 110 -0.16 4.05 20.09
C LEU A 110 0.50 4.31 21.45
N ARG A 111 0.59 3.27 22.29
CA ARG A 111 1.22 3.37 23.61
C ARG A 111 2.74 3.43 23.52
N ASP A 112 3.31 2.72 22.55
CA ASP A 112 4.73 2.61 22.34
C ASP A 112 5.06 3.20 20.97
N ASN A 113 6.10 4.04 20.90
CA ASN A 113 6.63 4.57 19.64
C ASN A 113 7.58 3.56 18.95
N GLU A 114 7.37 2.27 19.19
CA GLU A 114 8.21 1.20 18.67
C GLU A 114 7.40 0.35 17.70
N ALA A 115 7.82 0.33 16.44
CA ALA A 115 7.44 -0.74 15.54
C ALA A 115 8.22 -1.99 15.96
N ILE A 116 7.53 -2.99 16.52
CA ILE A 116 8.13 -4.30 16.78
C ILE A 116 8.34 -4.98 15.42
N LEU A 117 9.50 -4.74 14.82
CA LEU A 117 9.92 -5.38 13.58
C LEU A 117 10.56 -6.74 13.92
N PRO A 118 10.33 -7.79 13.11
CA PRO A 118 11.05 -9.04 13.25
C PRO A 118 12.57 -8.79 13.25
N GLU A 119 13.32 -9.51 14.10
CA GLU A 119 14.78 -9.33 14.25
C GLU A 119 15.52 -9.34 12.91
N TYR A 120 15.12 -10.20 11.98
CA TYR A 120 15.73 -10.26 10.65
C TYR A 120 15.55 -8.95 9.86
N VAL A 121 14.40 -8.27 9.99
CA VAL A 121 14.14 -6.97 9.34
C VAL A 121 15.00 -5.90 9.99
N VAL A 122 15.06 -5.87 11.33
CA VAL A 122 15.93 -4.95 12.07
C VAL A 122 17.39 -5.13 11.65
N HIS A 123 17.85 -6.38 11.54
CA HIS A 123 19.20 -6.69 11.11
C HIS A 123 19.47 -6.19 9.68
N ARG A 124 18.56 -6.42 8.73
CA ARG A 124 18.71 -5.95 7.35
C ARG A 124 18.69 -4.43 7.25
N LEU A 125 17.85 -3.74 8.02
CA LEU A 125 17.80 -2.28 8.06
C LEU A 125 19.11 -1.67 8.58
N ARG A 126 19.75 -2.30 9.58
CA ARG A 126 21.08 -1.86 10.06
C ARG A 126 22.13 -1.95 8.95
N HIS A 127 22.18 -3.06 8.22
CA HIS A 127 23.10 -3.21 7.08
C HIS A 127 22.88 -2.20 5.94
N ILE A 128 21.65 -1.70 5.75
CA ILE A 128 21.39 -0.64 4.76
C ILE A 128 21.88 0.72 5.26
N LYS A 129 21.83 0.97 6.57
CA LYS A 129 22.22 2.26 7.17
C LYS A 129 23.74 2.48 7.21
N ASP A 130 24.50 1.39 7.13
CA ASP A 130 25.97 1.39 7.19
C ASP A 130 26.63 1.39 5.78
N ASN A 131 25.84 1.47 4.70
CA ASN A 131 26.30 1.64 3.31
C ASN A 131 25.88 3.00 2.75
#